data_AF-G1PU21-F1
#
_entry.id   AF-G1PU21-F1
#
_cell.length_a   1.000
_cell.length_b   1.000
_cell.length_c   1.000
_cell.angle_alpha   90.00
_cell.angle_beta   90.00
_cell.angle_gamma   90.00
#
_symmetry.space_group_name_H-M   'P 1'
#
loop_
_entity.id
_entity.type
_entity.pdbx_description
1 polymer ?
#
loop_
_entity_poly.entity_id
_entity_poly.type
_entity_poly.pdbx_seq_one_letter_code
_entity_poly.pdbx_strand_id
1 'polypeptide(L)'
;AAKSKDAKLWQKVFQELIHEVKPWHQWTLTLDNSLIPNTLQPGWAQYQQWAFARFTCSWCSRSWASSHVQVLCHMHWSKRESTGQVKMRIFAQRCRKCSEPPFEVPKFTEENVSRILNNLVFRVLEKCYGEGFQSMEEIPTIKDISLKGPHDTNNCEACLQGFCAQCELDLDKPSPMSPS
;
A
#
# COMPACT_ATOMS: atom_id res chain seq x y z
N ALA A 1 -5.27 14.28 4.68
CA ALA A 1 -4.27 13.65 5.57
C ALA A 1 -4.88 12.40 6.18
N ALA A 2 -4.19 11.26 6.16
CA ALA A 2 -4.60 10.10 6.96
C ALA A 2 -4.80 10.57 8.41
N LYS A 3 -5.86 10.13 9.09
CA LYS A 3 -6.15 10.59 10.45
C LYS A 3 -4.94 10.26 11.34
N SER A 4 -4.57 11.16 12.23
CA SER A 4 -3.37 11.05 13.08
C SER A 4 -3.27 9.76 13.89
N LYS A 5 -4.41 9.09 14.16
CA LYS A 5 -4.47 7.79 14.83
C LYS A 5 -4.00 6.63 13.94
N ASP A 6 -4.40 6.63 12.67
CA ASP A 6 -4.02 5.56 11.74
C ASP A 6 -2.51 5.61 11.50
N ALA A 7 -1.97 6.82 11.27
CA ALA A 7 -0.52 7.02 11.10
C ALA A 7 0.32 6.47 12.27
N LYS A 8 -0.14 6.69 13.52
CA LYS A 8 0.52 6.16 14.72
C LYS A 8 0.48 4.64 14.79
N LEU A 9 -0.62 4.01 14.34
CA LEU A 9 -0.71 2.54 14.30
C LEU A 9 0.33 1.95 13.33
N TRP A 10 0.40 2.47 12.10
CA TRP A 10 1.40 2.04 11.12
C TRP A 10 2.83 2.16 11.63
N GLN A 11 3.15 3.30 12.25
CA GLN A 11 4.46 3.55 12.84
C GLN A 11 4.75 2.57 13.97
N LYS A 12 3.83 2.40 14.92
CA LYS A 12 4.00 1.52 16.06
C LYS A 12 4.26 0.07 15.62
N VAL A 13 3.38 -0.49 14.80
CA VAL A 13 3.49 -1.88 14.33
C VAL A 13 4.79 -2.09 13.55
N PHE A 14 5.18 -1.12 12.71
CA PHE A 14 6.44 -1.22 11.97
C PHE A 14 7.65 -1.23 12.91
N GLN A 15 7.66 -0.36 13.93
CA GLN A 15 8.73 -0.33 14.94
C GLN A 15 8.84 -1.67 15.67
N GLU A 16 7.71 -2.25 16.10
CA GLU A 16 7.69 -3.54 16.79
C GLU A 16 8.32 -4.63 15.90
N LEU A 17 7.84 -4.78 14.66
CA LEU A 17 8.31 -5.82 13.74
C LEU A 17 9.79 -5.66 13.34
N ILE A 18 10.25 -4.45 13.03
CA ILE A 18 11.64 -4.25 12.61
C ILE A 18 12.60 -4.38 13.79
N HIS A 19 12.18 -4.03 15.01
CA HIS A 19 12.99 -4.15 16.21
C HIS A 19 13.22 -5.61 16.60
N GLU A 20 12.25 -6.50 16.37
CA GLU A 20 12.41 -7.94 16.57
C GLU A 20 13.57 -8.53 15.75
N VAL A 21 13.73 -8.08 14.51
CA VAL A 21 14.75 -8.61 13.58
C VAL A 21 16.05 -7.80 13.54
N LYS A 22 16.01 -6.50 13.90
CA LYS A 22 17.16 -5.58 13.91
C LYS A 22 17.15 -4.68 15.17
N PRO A 23 17.33 -5.26 16.37
CA PRO A 23 17.16 -4.52 17.64
C PRO A 23 18.14 -3.35 17.83
N TRP A 24 19.30 -3.41 17.18
CA TRP A 24 20.37 -2.41 17.30
C TRP A 24 20.32 -1.33 16.22
N HIS A 25 19.36 -1.40 15.29
CA HIS A 25 19.24 -0.45 14.18
C HIS A 25 18.00 0.42 14.33
N GLN A 26 18.14 1.70 14.04
CA GLN A 26 17.03 2.64 14.17
C GLN A 26 16.32 2.80 12.84
N TRP A 27 15.09 2.31 12.75
CA TRP A 27 14.24 2.49 11.57
C TRP A 27 13.13 3.49 11.84
N THR A 28 12.67 4.19 10.81
CA THR A 28 11.50 5.08 10.88
C THR A 28 10.55 4.82 9.74
N LEU A 29 9.25 4.99 9.97
CA LEU A 29 8.22 4.95 8.93
C LEU A 29 7.45 6.27 8.92
N THR A 30 7.29 6.82 7.73
CA THR A 30 6.56 8.07 7.49
C THR A 30 5.52 7.84 6.41
N LEU A 31 4.29 8.29 6.64
CA LEU A 31 3.28 8.33 5.60
C LEU A 31 3.47 9.59 4.76
N ASP A 32 3.70 9.40 3.46
CA ASP A 32 3.98 10.46 2.50
C ASP A 32 3.05 10.33 1.30
N ASN A 33 2.00 11.16 1.26
CA ASN A 33 1.03 11.16 0.18
C ASN A 33 1.58 11.72 -1.15
N SER A 34 2.78 12.31 -1.13
CA SER A 34 3.44 12.83 -2.34
C SER A 34 4.35 11.81 -3.02
N LEU A 35 4.53 10.62 -2.41
CA LEU A 35 5.44 9.60 -2.93
C LEU A 35 5.01 9.12 -4.32
N ILE A 36 5.91 9.18 -5.30
CA ILE A 36 5.64 8.78 -6.70
C ILE A 36 6.37 7.46 -6.99
N PRO A 37 5.68 6.44 -7.53
CA PRO A 37 6.32 5.23 -8.04
C PRO A 37 7.46 5.52 -9.02
N ASN A 38 8.54 4.76 -8.91
CA ASN A 38 9.71 4.78 -9.81
C ASN A 38 10.52 6.09 -9.84
N THR A 39 10.21 7.06 -8.97
CA THR A 39 10.99 8.29 -8.78
C THR A 39 11.83 8.17 -7.51
N LEU A 40 12.93 7.42 -7.59
CA LEU A 40 13.79 7.13 -6.44
C LEU A 40 14.97 8.10 -6.33
N GLN A 41 15.26 8.53 -5.11
CA GLN A 41 16.53 9.19 -4.80
C GLN A 41 17.68 8.15 -4.80
N PRO A 42 18.93 8.56 -5.08
CA PRO A 42 20.07 7.65 -5.02
C PRO A 42 20.16 6.90 -3.68
N GLY A 43 20.38 5.58 -3.73
CA GLY A 43 20.46 4.72 -2.55
C GLY A 43 19.11 4.24 -1.99
N TRP A 44 17.97 4.68 -2.57
CA TRP A 44 16.66 4.21 -2.17
C TRP A 44 16.22 2.97 -2.98
N ALA A 45 15.56 2.04 -2.31
CA ALA A 45 14.89 0.90 -2.89
C ALA A 45 13.37 1.07 -2.86
N GLN A 46 12.68 0.50 -3.85
CA GLN A 46 11.21 0.50 -3.91
C GLN A 46 10.62 -0.88 -3.60
N TYR A 47 9.48 -0.87 -2.92
CA TYR A 47 8.59 -2.01 -2.78
C TYR A 47 7.14 -1.58 -2.98
N GLN A 48 6.34 -2.43 -3.62
CA GLN A 48 4.92 -2.22 -3.82
C GLN A 48 4.17 -3.50 -3.48
N GLN A 49 2.99 -3.36 -2.89
CA GLN A 49 2.07 -4.47 -2.66
C GLN A 49 0.62 -4.03 -2.81
N TRP A 50 -0.27 -5.00 -2.97
CA TRP A 50 -1.71 -4.78 -2.94
C TRP A 50 -2.29 -5.26 -1.63
N ALA A 51 -3.28 -4.52 -1.15
CA ALA A 51 -3.92 -4.80 0.11
C ALA A 51 -5.44 -4.70 0.01
N PHE A 52 -6.12 -5.48 0.84
CA PHE A 52 -7.55 -5.33 1.09
C PHE A 52 -7.82 -4.20 2.08
N ALA A 53 -8.75 -3.30 1.72
CA ALA A 53 -9.20 -2.24 2.60
C ALA A 53 -10.67 -1.89 2.39
N ARG A 54 -11.26 -1.21 3.38
CA ARG A 54 -12.61 -0.65 3.30
C ARG A 54 -12.56 0.86 3.18
N PHE A 55 -13.59 1.44 2.59
CA PHE A 55 -13.73 2.87 2.39
C PHE A 55 -15.12 3.32 2.85
N THR A 56 -15.24 4.59 3.21
CA THR A 56 -16.51 5.23 3.52
C THR A 56 -16.52 6.60 2.87
N CYS A 57 -17.51 6.87 2.03
CA CYS A 57 -17.66 8.18 1.40
C CYS A 57 -18.04 9.23 2.44
N SER A 58 -17.28 10.30 2.49
CA SER A 58 -17.54 11.47 3.34
C SER A 58 -18.81 12.24 2.94
N TRP A 59 -19.26 12.12 1.69
CA TRP A 59 -20.42 12.86 1.17
C TRP A 59 -21.74 12.09 1.28
N CYS A 60 -21.76 10.81 0.90
CA CYS A 60 -22.99 10.01 0.85
C CYS A 60 -23.04 8.85 1.85
N SER A 61 -22.02 8.73 2.73
CA SER A 61 -21.89 7.67 3.75
C SER A 61 -21.83 6.23 3.21
N ARG A 62 -21.88 6.04 1.89
CA ARG A 62 -21.75 4.72 1.26
C ARG A 62 -20.38 4.13 1.62
N SER A 63 -20.39 2.87 2.02
CA SER A 63 -19.17 2.10 2.26
C SER A 63 -18.97 1.06 1.17
N TRP A 64 -17.70 0.77 0.87
CA TRP A 64 -17.29 -0.27 -0.07
C TRP A 64 -15.97 -0.88 0.38
N ALA A 65 -15.53 -1.95 -0.28
CA ALA A 65 -14.22 -2.52 -0.07
C ALA A 65 -13.51 -2.75 -1.40
N SER A 66 -12.17 -2.80 -1.36
CA SER A 66 -11.31 -3.11 -2.48
C SER A 66 -10.27 -4.13 -2.05
N SER A 67 -9.98 -5.10 -2.91
CA SER A 67 -8.85 -6.02 -2.75
C SER A 67 -7.56 -5.50 -3.39
N HIS A 68 -7.65 -4.38 -4.10
CA HIS A 68 -6.56 -3.77 -4.86
C HIS A 68 -6.39 -2.32 -4.38
N VAL A 69 -5.90 -2.16 -3.17
CA VAL A 69 -5.36 -0.88 -2.68
C VAL A 69 -3.86 -0.94 -2.81
N GLN A 70 -3.29 -0.05 -3.62
CA GLN A 70 -1.83 -0.02 -3.81
C GLN A 70 -1.16 0.63 -2.60
N VAL A 71 -0.13 -0.04 -2.10
CA VAL A 71 0.76 0.46 -1.05
C VAL A 71 2.16 0.56 -1.68
N LEU A 72 2.70 1.77 -1.71
CA LEU A 72 4.05 2.07 -2.19
C LEU A 72 4.96 2.37 -1.02
N CYS A 73 6.14 1.75 -1.01
CA CYS A 73 7.18 2.02 -0.03
C CYS A 73 8.49 2.37 -0.74
N HIS A 74 9.11 3.47 -0.33
CA HIS A 74 10.52 3.77 -0.62
C HIS A 74 11.31 3.56 0.66
N MET A 75 12.41 2.82 0.57
CA MET A 75 13.23 2.39 1.70
C MET A 75 14.67 2.82 1.48
N HIS A 76 15.33 3.32 2.52
CA HIS A 76 16.74 3.68 2.48
C HIS A 76 17.44 3.20 3.75
N TRP A 77 18.65 2.69 3.60
CA TRP A 77 19.47 2.19 4.69
C TRP A 77 20.86 2.84 4.67
N SER A 78 21.24 3.43 5.80
CA SER A 78 22.57 3.95 6.04
C SER A 78 23.33 3.01 6.97
N LYS A 79 24.25 2.22 6.40
CA LYS A 79 25.13 1.34 7.17
C LYS A 79 26.05 2.12 8.13
N ARG A 80 26.47 3.33 7.75
CA ARG A 80 27.35 4.18 8.58
C ARG A 80 26.67 4.64 9.86
N GLU A 81 25.42 5.06 9.74
CA GLU A 81 24.64 5.62 10.85
C GLU A 81 23.79 4.55 11.56
N SER A 82 23.81 3.29 11.07
CA SER A 82 22.92 2.22 11.51
C SER A 82 21.45 2.63 11.55
N THR A 83 21.03 3.46 10.59
CA THR A 83 19.67 4.03 10.51
C THR A 83 19.00 3.71 9.18
N GLY A 84 17.69 3.48 9.24
CA GLY A 84 16.86 3.24 8.07
C GLY A 84 15.60 4.10 8.05
N GLN A 85 15.11 4.36 6.85
CA GLN A 85 13.94 5.19 6.62
C GLN A 85 13.01 4.50 5.64
N VAL A 86 11.71 4.51 5.96
CA VAL A 86 10.63 4.14 5.06
C VAL A 86 9.71 5.34 4.85
N LYS A 87 9.49 5.68 3.59
CA LYS A 87 8.37 6.52 3.16
C LYS A 87 7.32 5.62 2.56
N MET A 88 6.09 5.74 3.01
CA MET A 88 4.98 4.90 2.60
C MET A 88 3.82 5.77 2.09
N ARG A 89 3.26 5.39 0.93
CA ARG A 89 2.02 5.95 0.40
C ARG A 89 0.99 4.85 0.25
N ILE A 90 -0.23 5.14 0.69
CA ILE A 90 -1.38 4.27 0.48
C ILE A 90 -2.35 5.01 -0.42
N PHE A 91 -2.63 4.44 -1.60
CA PHE A 91 -3.49 5.07 -2.59
C PHE A 91 -4.96 4.96 -2.20
N ALA A 92 -5.70 6.03 -2.45
CA ALA A 92 -7.11 6.20 -2.10
C ALA A 92 -8.06 5.84 -3.26
N GLN A 93 -9.37 5.85 -2.98
CA GLN A 93 -10.39 5.59 -4.00
C GLN A 93 -11.56 6.57 -3.90
N ARG A 94 -12.17 6.88 -5.04
CA ARG A 94 -13.38 7.72 -5.15
C ARG A 94 -14.65 6.90 -4.98
N CYS A 95 -15.70 7.58 -4.52
CA CYS A 95 -17.02 6.97 -4.45
C CYS A 95 -17.69 6.91 -5.82
N ARG A 96 -17.97 5.70 -6.32
CA ARG A 96 -18.67 5.50 -7.61
C ARG A 96 -20.08 6.15 -7.72
N LYS A 97 -20.72 6.48 -6.60
CA LYS A 97 -22.09 7.05 -6.59
C LYS A 97 -22.11 8.57 -6.80
N CYS A 98 -21.09 9.26 -6.32
CA CYS A 98 -21.06 10.72 -6.31
C CYS A 98 -20.46 11.26 -7.61
N SER A 99 -20.89 12.44 -8.03
CA SER A 99 -20.22 13.18 -9.11
C SER A 99 -18.98 13.86 -8.53
N GLU A 100 -17.80 13.55 -9.06
CA GLU A 100 -16.51 14.14 -8.65
C GLU A 100 -16.22 14.16 -7.13
N PRO A 101 -16.39 13.04 -6.41
CA PRO A 101 -16.09 13.01 -4.99
C PRO A 101 -14.59 13.11 -4.72
N PRO A 102 -14.21 13.48 -3.48
CA PRO A 102 -12.83 13.38 -3.05
C PRO A 102 -12.35 11.93 -3.04
N PHE A 103 -11.04 11.75 -3.04
CA PHE A 103 -10.41 10.48 -2.76
C PHE A 103 -10.52 10.14 -1.27
N GLU A 104 -11.16 9.02 -0.98
CA GLU A 104 -11.32 8.51 0.38
C GLU A 104 -10.14 7.64 0.78
N VAL A 105 -9.59 7.93 1.96
CA VAL A 105 -8.47 7.16 2.52
C VAL A 105 -8.97 5.77 2.93
N PRO A 106 -8.24 4.69 2.56
CA PRO A 106 -8.58 3.33 2.96
C PRO A 106 -8.47 3.11 4.46
N LYS A 107 -9.34 2.26 4.99
CA LYS A 107 -9.35 1.78 6.36
C LYS A 107 -8.94 0.31 6.38
N PHE A 108 -7.95 0.00 7.21
CA PHE A 108 -7.45 -1.35 7.42
C PHE A 108 -7.77 -1.82 8.83
N THR A 109 -7.93 -3.13 8.99
CA THR A 109 -7.87 -3.76 10.30
C THR A 109 -6.42 -3.78 10.79
N GLU A 110 -6.21 -3.83 12.10
CA GLU A 110 -4.88 -3.94 12.69
C GLU A 110 -4.13 -5.19 12.18
N GLU A 111 -4.84 -6.30 11.99
CA GLU A 111 -4.24 -7.52 11.41
C GLU A 111 -3.75 -7.30 9.97
N ASN A 112 -4.52 -6.62 9.11
CA ASN A 112 -4.06 -6.31 7.76
C ASN A 112 -2.89 -5.32 7.77
N VAL A 113 -2.87 -4.35 8.69
CA VAL A 113 -1.70 -3.47 8.89
C VAL A 113 -0.46 -4.30 9.23
N SER A 114 -0.58 -5.25 10.16
CA SER A 114 0.52 -6.14 10.55
C SER A 114 1.02 -6.99 9.39
N ARG A 115 0.13 -7.58 8.57
CA ARG A 115 0.52 -8.38 7.40
C ARG A 115 1.26 -7.54 6.35
N ILE A 116 0.74 -6.35 6.04
CA ILE A 116 1.36 -5.40 5.10
C ILE A 116 2.77 -5.01 5.57
N LEU A 117 2.92 -4.73 6.86
CA LEU A 117 4.19 -4.32 7.46
C LEU A 117 5.19 -5.46 7.61
N ASN A 118 4.74 -6.69 7.86
CA ASN A 118 5.60 -7.88 7.82
C ASN A 118 6.23 -8.05 6.44
N ASN A 119 5.42 -7.97 5.37
CA ASN A 119 5.92 -8.02 4.00
C ASN A 119 6.93 -6.90 3.72
N LEU A 120 6.67 -5.69 4.22
CA LEU A 120 7.62 -4.58 4.12
C LEU A 120 8.94 -4.88 4.86
N VAL A 121 8.89 -5.41 6.08
CA VAL A 121 10.10 -5.78 6.84
C VAL A 121 10.91 -6.83 6.08
N PHE A 122 10.27 -7.84 5.50
CA PHE A 122 10.96 -8.81 4.65
C PHE A 122 11.69 -8.14 3.48
N ARG A 123 11.05 -7.16 2.83
CA ARG A 123 11.66 -6.40 1.73
C ARG A 123 12.78 -5.47 2.19
N VAL A 124 12.71 -4.96 3.43
CA VAL A 124 13.84 -4.25 4.05
C VAL A 124 15.02 -5.19 4.24
N LEU A 125 14.83 -6.38 4.80
CA LEU A 125 15.91 -7.36 4.99
C LEU A 125 16.56 -7.75 3.66
N GLU A 126 15.74 -8.05 2.66
CA GLU A 126 16.18 -8.41 1.32
C GLU A 126 16.94 -7.25 0.62
N LYS A 127 16.31 -6.08 0.47
CA LYS A 127 16.83 -5.01 -0.39
C LYS A 127 17.84 -4.10 0.30
N CYS A 128 17.72 -3.91 1.61
CA CYS A 128 18.57 -2.97 2.34
C CYS A 128 19.75 -3.66 3.02
N TYR A 129 19.57 -4.89 3.49
CA TYR A 129 20.65 -5.66 4.15
C TYR A 129 21.28 -6.73 3.26
N GLY A 130 20.67 -7.06 2.12
CA GLY A 130 21.14 -8.15 1.27
C GLY A 130 20.89 -9.53 1.88
N GLU A 131 19.98 -9.63 2.85
CA GLU A 131 19.62 -10.87 3.52
C GLU A 131 18.57 -11.59 2.66
N GLY A 132 19.03 -12.52 1.83
CA GLY A 132 18.16 -13.34 1.00
C GLY A 132 17.58 -14.50 1.81
N PHE A 133 16.26 -14.50 1.99
CA PHE A 133 15.52 -15.69 2.40
C PHE A 133 15.00 -16.38 1.14
N GLN A 134 15.07 -17.72 1.07
CA GLN A 134 14.42 -18.47 0.00
C GLN A 134 12.93 -18.12 -0.03
N SER A 135 12.52 -17.37 -1.06
CA SER A 135 11.15 -17.00 -1.42
C SER A 135 10.15 -17.03 -0.25
N MET A 136 10.21 -16.05 0.65
CA MET A 136 9.05 -15.81 1.51
C MET A 136 7.94 -15.25 0.62
N GLU A 137 6.91 -16.08 0.40
CA GLU A 137 5.67 -15.63 -0.21
C GLU A 137 5.07 -14.51 0.64
N GLU A 138 4.63 -13.43 -0.01
CA GLU A 138 4.00 -12.31 0.68
C GLU A 138 2.74 -12.77 1.41
N ILE A 139 2.61 -12.39 2.68
CA ILE A 139 1.45 -12.73 3.48
C ILE A 139 0.26 -11.95 2.91
N PRO A 140 -0.76 -12.62 2.33
CA PRO A 140 -1.88 -11.91 1.76
C PRO A 140 -2.74 -11.28 2.86
N THR A 141 -3.27 -10.09 2.58
CA THR A 141 -4.26 -9.45 3.46
C THR A 141 -5.55 -10.25 3.50
N ILE A 142 -6.19 -10.31 4.68
CA ILE A 142 -7.47 -10.97 4.86
C ILE A 142 -8.57 -10.15 4.16
N LYS A 143 -9.36 -10.85 3.35
CA LYS A 143 -10.58 -10.34 2.72
C LYS A 143 -11.76 -10.81 3.56
N ASP A 144 -12.52 -9.87 4.12
CA ASP A 144 -13.74 -10.19 4.90
C ASP A 144 -14.95 -10.50 4.00
N ILE A 145 -14.87 -10.16 2.71
CA ILE A 145 -15.90 -10.40 1.70
C ILE A 145 -15.28 -10.89 0.38
N SER A 146 -16.02 -11.71 -0.35
CA SER A 146 -15.70 -12.08 -1.73
C SER A 146 -16.05 -10.90 -2.66
N LEU A 147 -15.02 -10.23 -3.18
CA LEU A 147 -15.19 -9.17 -4.16
C LEU A 147 -15.27 -9.79 -5.56
N LYS A 148 -16.37 -9.51 -6.27
CA LYS A 148 -16.59 -9.92 -7.66
C LYS A 148 -16.52 -8.72 -8.59
N GLY A 149 -16.04 -8.95 -9.81
CA GLY A 149 -15.97 -7.94 -10.86
C GLY A 149 -14.58 -7.32 -11.03
N PRO A 150 -14.39 -6.53 -12.10
CA PRO A 150 -13.12 -5.90 -12.42
C PRO A 150 -12.74 -4.84 -11.39
N HIS A 151 -11.44 -4.50 -11.35
CA HIS A 151 -10.96 -3.38 -10.57
C HIS A 151 -11.55 -2.06 -11.10
N ASP A 152 -12.07 -1.20 -10.21
CA ASP A 152 -12.66 0.09 -10.59
C ASP A 152 -11.56 1.12 -10.89
N THR A 153 -10.97 1.01 -12.08
CA THR A 153 -9.83 1.83 -12.53
C THR A 153 -10.16 3.33 -12.57
N ASN A 154 -11.39 3.69 -12.92
CA ASN A 154 -11.84 5.09 -13.00
C ASN A 154 -11.94 5.78 -11.64
N ASN A 155 -12.07 5.02 -10.55
CA ASN A 155 -12.17 5.55 -9.20
C ASN A 155 -10.93 5.28 -8.35
N CYS A 156 -9.91 4.59 -8.89
CA CYS A 156 -8.68 4.28 -8.18
C CYS A 156 -7.63 5.37 -8.38
N GLU A 157 -7.09 5.92 -7.28
CA GLU A 157 -6.08 7.00 -7.34
C GLU A 157 -4.84 6.57 -8.13
N ALA A 158 -4.37 5.35 -7.91
CA ALA A 158 -3.18 4.85 -8.59
C ALA A 158 -3.41 4.63 -10.09
N CYS A 159 -4.58 4.12 -10.49
CA CYS A 159 -4.94 3.93 -11.90
C CYS A 159 -4.99 5.26 -12.65
N LEU A 160 -5.62 6.28 -12.04
CA LEU A 160 -5.73 7.62 -12.62
C LEU A 160 -4.37 8.32 -12.78
N GLN A 161 -3.36 7.89 -12.02
CA GLN A 161 -1.98 8.37 -12.14
C GLN A 161 -1.09 7.44 -13.00
N GLY A 162 -1.64 6.36 -13.56
CA GLY A 162 -0.90 5.42 -14.41
C GLY A 162 0.03 4.46 -13.64
N PHE A 163 -0.21 4.25 -12.35
CA PHE A 163 0.70 3.50 -11.48
C PHE A 163 0.19 2.11 -11.06
N CYS A 164 -1.06 1.78 -11.37
CA CYS A 164 -1.63 0.49 -10.99
C CYS A 164 -1.23 -0.60 -11.98
N ALA A 165 -0.39 -1.55 -11.55
CA ALA A 165 0.09 -2.64 -12.41
C ALA A 165 -1.02 -3.57 -12.95
N GLN A 166 -2.22 -3.57 -12.36
CA GLN A 166 -3.36 -4.35 -12.88
C GLN A 166 -4.01 -3.70 -14.11
N CYS A 167 -3.89 -2.38 -14.31
CA CYS A 167 -4.36 -1.74 -15.54
C CYS A 167 -3.67 -2.33 -16.77
N GLU A 168 -2.40 -2.69 -16.66
CA GLU A 168 -1.65 -3.30 -17.78
C GLU A 168 -2.19 -4.70 -18.10
N LEU A 169 -2.65 -5.47 -17.11
CA LEU A 169 -3.21 -6.80 -17.29
C LEU A 169 -4.68 -6.81 -17.75
N ASP A 170 -5.44 -5.75 -17.46
CA ASP A 170 -6.85 -5.62 -17.87
C ASP A 170 -6.99 -4.98 -19.27
N LEU A 171 -5.95 -4.34 -19.82
CA LEU A 171 -5.93 -3.84 -21.21
C LEU A 171 -5.84 -4.97 -22.25
N ASP A 172 -5.36 -6.15 -21.86
CA ASP A 172 -5.31 -7.36 -22.71
C ASP A 172 -6.61 -8.17 -22.70
N LYS A 173 -7.67 -7.70 -22.02
CA LYS A 173 -9.00 -8.31 -22.08
C LYS A 173 -9.94 -7.52 -23.00
N PRO A 174 -10.53 -8.14 -24.04
CA PRO A 174 -11.52 -7.46 -24.86
C PRO A 174 -12.70 -7.04 -24.00
N SER A 175 -13.12 -5.78 -24.16
CA SER A 175 -14.30 -5.24 -23.49
C SER A 175 -15.52 -6.09 -23.80
N PRO A 176 -16.40 -6.40 -22.81
CA PRO A 176 -17.66 -7.03 -23.12
C PRO A 176 -18.51 -6.03 -23.92
N MET A 177 -18.77 -6.37 -25.19
CA MET A 177 -19.70 -5.63 -26.05
C MET A 177 -21.05 -5.49 -25.32
N SER A 178 -21.55 -4.27 -25.25
CA SER A 178 -22.89 -4.00 -24.72
C SER A 178 -23.92 -4.54 -25.72
N PRO A 179 -24.91 -5.36 -25.31
CA PRO A 179 -25.99 -5.74 -26.19
C PRO A 179 -26.92 -4.54 -26.40
N SER A 180 -27.31 -4.36 -27.66
CA SER A 180 -28.30 -3.38 -28.14
C SER A 180 -29.72 -3.71 -27.69
#